data_AF-A0A3D4GZC1-F1
#
_entry.id   AF-A0A3D4GZC1-F1
#
_cell.length_a   1.000
_cell.length_b   1.000
_cell.length_c   1.000
_cell.angle_alpha   90.00
_cell.angle_beta   90.00
_cell.angle_gamma   90.00
#
_symmetry.space_group_name_H-M   'P 1'
#
loop_
_entity.id
_entity.type
_entity.pdbx_description
1 polymer ?
#
loop_
_entity_poly.entity_id
_entity_poly.type
_entity_poly.pdbx_seq_one_letter_code
_entity_poly.pdbx_strand_id
1 'polypeptide(L)' 'MGVKKLKTIYLASPYGFSSQQKEVLLPSFVTTLQQIGLEVWEPFVRNNQIDFSEAGWAYNVGQADLKDVVESDAIFAIVN' A
#
# COMPACT_ATOMS: atom_id res chain seq x y z
N MET A 1 20.80 -3.90 22.76
CA MET A 1 19.77 -4.69 22.04
C MET A 1 19.52 -3.99 20.72
N GLY A 2 19.79 -4.64 19.58
CA GLY A 2 19.50 -4.04 18.27
C GLY A 2 18.00 -3.99 18.01
N VAL A 3 17.49 -2.88 17.46
CA VAL A 3 16.10 -2.79 17.03
C VAL A 3 15.89 -3.81 15.91
N LYS A 4 14.98 -4.77 16.11
CA LYS A 4 14.59 -5.73 15.06
C LYS A 4 13.85 -4.95 13.97
N LYS A 5 14.39 -4.92 12.76
CA LYS A 5 13.73 -4.31 11.59
C LYS A 5 12.39 -5.03 11.36
N LEU A 6 11.31 -4.26 11.23
CA LEU A 6 10.00 -4.81 10.88
C LEU A 6 10.06 -5.38 9.45
N LYS A 7 9.23 -6.40 9.20
CA LYS A 7 9.03 -6.90 7.83
C LYS A 7 8.02 -6.01 7.14
N THR A 8 8.35 -5.60 5.92
CA THR A 8 7.53 -4.70 5.13
C THR A 8 6.66 -5.50 4.17
N ILE A 9 5.36 -5.22 4.15
CA ILE A 9 4.43 -5.84 3.20
C ILE A 9 3.85 -4.80 2.24
N TYR A 10 3.73 -5.15 0.97
CA TYR A 10 2.90 -4.41 0.02
C TYR A 10 1.45 -4.90 0.13
N LEU A 11 0.52 -4.02 0.52
CA LEU A 11 -0.89 -4.34 0.68
C LEU A 11 -1.63 -4.15 -0.64
N ALA A 12 -1.64 -5.18 -1.48
CA ALA A 12 -2.38 -5.18 -2.73
C ALA A 12 -3.89 -5.32 -2.45
N SER A 13 -4.67 -4.28 -2.72
CA SER A 13 -6.12 -4.29 -2.47
C SER A 13 -6.87 -3.34 -3.42
N PRO A 14 -8.08 -3.70 -3.89
CA PRO A 14 -8.92 -2.80 -4.67
C PRO A 14 -9.62 -1.72 -3.81
N TYR A 15 -9.52 -1.78 -2.48
CA TYR A 15 -10.35 -0.98 -1.58
C TYR A 15 -10.11 0.53 -1.65
N GLY A 16 -9.02 1.00 -2.24
CA GLY A 16 -8.81 2.44 -2.43
C GLY A 16 -9.60 3.06 -3.58
N PHE A 17 -10.22 2.26 -4.46
CA PHE A 17 -11.04 2.78 -5.57
C PHE A 17 -12.45 3.20 -5.14
N SER A 18 -12.98 2.63 -4.07
CA SER A 18 -14.29 2.94 -3.51
C SER A 18 -14.14 3.80 -2.26
N SER A 19 -14.81 4.95 -2.19
CA SER A 19 -14.77 5.81 -1.00
C SER A 19 -15.20 5.05 0.26
N GLN A 20 -16.26 4.25 0.17
CA GLN A 20 -16.74 3.45 1.30
C GLN A 20 -15.70 2.43 1.77
N GLN A 21 -15.06 1.71 0.84
CA GLN A 21 -14.06 0.70 1.20
C GLN A 21 -12.78 1.34 1.75
N LYS A 22 -12.36 2.46 1.16
CA LYS A 22 -11.19 3.23 1.58
C LYS A 22 -11.36 3.80 2.99
N GLU A 23 -12.55 4.25 3.34
CA GLU A 23 -12.83 4.85 4.66
C GLU A 23 -13.13 3.83 5.74
N VAL A 24 -13.85 2.74 5.41
CA VAL A 24 -14.39 1.81 6.41
C VAL A 24 -13.56 0.54 6.55
N LEU A 25 -13.06 -0.02 5.45
CA LEU A 25 -12.42 -1.34 5.46
C LEU A 25 -10.90 -1.24 5.54
N LEU A 26 -10.30 -0.47 4.63
CA LEU A 26 -8.85 -0.39 4.46
C LEU A 26 -8.10 -0.01 5.76
N PRO A 27 -8.56 0.94 6.59
CA PRO A 27 -7.85 1.32 7.81
C PRO A 27 -7.77 0.19 8.85
N SER A 28 -8.81 -0.65 8.92
CA SER A 28 -8.82 -1.79 9.83
C SER A 28 -7.77 -2.82 9.45
N PHE A 29 -7.62 -3.14 8.16
CA PHE A 29 -6.58 -4.07 7.69
C PHE A 29 -5.19 -3.54 7.98
N VAL A 30 -4.92 -2.27 7.65
CA VAL A 30 -3.62 -1.62 7.90
C VAL A 30 -3.30 -1.65 9.40
N THR A 31 -4.25 -1.26 10.25
CA THR A 31 -4.05 -1.23 11.71
C THR A 31 -3.77 -2.62 12.28
N THR A 32 -4.55 -3.63 11.89
CA THR A 32 -4.35 -5.01 12.37
C THR A 32 -2.99 -5.57 11.93
N LEU A 33 -2.58 -5.33 10.69
CA LEU A 33 -1.28 -5.78 10.17
C LEU A 33 -0.11 -5.06 10.87
N GLN A 34 -0.26 -3.78 11.18
CA GLN A 34 0.74 -3.03 11.96
C GLN A 34 0.84 -3.54 13.40
N GLN A 35 -0.28 -3.89 14.04
CA GLN A 35 -0.32 -4.41 15.42
C GLN A 35 0.42 -5.75 15.57
N ILE A 36 0.51 -6.56 14.51
CA ILE A 36 1.30 -7.80 14.52
C ILE A 36 2.80 -7.59 14.20
N GLY A 37 3.23 -6.33 14.08
CA GLY A 37 4.64 -5.97 13.89
C GLY A 37 5.09 -5.94 12.42
N LEU A 38 4.20 -5.59 11.50
CA LEU A 38 4.54 -5.36 10.10
C LEU A 38 4.56 -3.86 9.78
N GLU A 39 5.46 -3.46 8.90
CA GLU A 39 5.32 -2.20 8.18
C GLU A 39 4.39 -2.45 6.97
N VAL A 40 3.40 -1.60 6.77
CA VAL A 40 2.40 -1.78 5.72
C VAL A 40 2.53 -0.67 4.69
N TRP A 41 2.86 -1.04 3.46
CA TRP A 41 2.84 -0.14 2.31
C TRP A 41 1.51 -0.26 1.59
N GLU A 42 0.65 0.73 1.82
CA GLU A 42 -0.66 0.84 1.20
C GLU A 42 -0.56 1.79 -0.03
N PRO A 43 -0.86 1.32 -1.25
CA PRO A 43 -0.56 2.04 -2.49
C PRO A 43 -1.34 3.34 -2.67
N PHE A 44 -2.60 3.43 -2.22
CA PHE A 44 -3.40 4.64 -2.40
C PHE A 44 -2.96 5.81 -1.51
N VAL A 45 -2.36 5.53 -0.36
CA VAL A 45 -1.75 6.54 0.51
C VAL A 45 -0.35 6.91 0.02
N ARG A 46 0.42 5.95 -0.50
CA ARG A 46 1.83 6.19 -0.87
C ARG A 46 2.02 6.74 -2.28
N ASN A 47 1.33 6.19 -3.27
CA ASN A 47 1.66 6.35 -4.68
C ASN A 47 0.67 7.22 -5.46
N ASN A 48 -0.51 7.49 -4.90
CA ASN A 48 -1.58 8.25 -5.57
C ASN A 48 -1.64 9.75 -5.18
N GLN A 49 -0.57 10.31 -4.61
CA GLN A 49 -0.46 11.74 -4.29
C GLN A 49 0.16 12.53 -5.47
N ILE A 50 -0.38 12.37 -6.67
CA ILE A 50 0.12 13.03 -7.89
C ILE A 50 -0.99 13.77 -8.65
N ASP A 51 -0.58 14.74 -9.48
CA ASP A 51 -1.50 15.46 -10.36
C ASP A 51 -1.87 14.59 -11.58
N PHE A 52 -3.13 14.14 -11.62
CA PHE A 52 -3.66 13.33 -12.70
C PHE A 52 -3.83 14.08 -14.03
N SER A 53 -3.62 15.40 -14.04
CA SER A 53 -3.64 16.20 -15.27
C SER A 53 -2.32 16.16 -16.03
N GLU A 54 -1.22 15.73 -15.40
CA GLU A 54 0.10 15.66 -16.04
C GLU A 54 0.25 14.45 -16.94
N ALA A 55 0.77 14.64 -18.16
CA ALA A 55 1.06 13.52 -19.04
C ALA A 55 2.07 12.56 -18.40
N GLY A 56 1.80 11.26 -18.48
CA GLY A 56 2.67 10.22 -17.91
C GLY A 56 2.41 9.92 -16.43
N TRP A 57 1.43 10.56 -15.78
CA TRP A 57 1.07 10.28 -14.38
C TRP A 57 0.86 8.77 -14.14
N ALA A 58 0.14 8.09 -15.03
CA ALA A 58 -0.21 6.67 -14.87
C ALA A 58 1.02 5.76 -14.92
N TYR A 59 1.99 6.09 -15.79
CA TYR A 59 3.25 5.38 -15.84
C TYR A 59 4.04 5.57 -14.54
N ASN A 60 4.08 6.79 -14.02
CA ASN A 60 4.78 7.09 -12.77
C ASN A 60 4.18 6.36 -11.56
N VAL A 61 2.84 6.30 -11.45
CA VAL A 61 2.16 5.46 -10.42
C VAL A 61 2.56 4.01 -10.58
N GLY A 62 2.45 3.46 -11.80
CA GLY A 62 2.78 2.06 -12.05
C GLY A 62 4.23 1.71 -11.71
N GLN A 63 5.17 2.63 -11.98
CA GLN A 63 6.58 2.47 -11.59
C GLN A 63 6.78 2.54 -10.07
N ALA A 64 6.03 3.40 -9.37
CA ALA A 64 6.07 3.48 -7.92
C ALA A 64 5.50 2.21 -7.25
N ASP A 65 4.36 1.71 -7.75
CA ASP A 65 3.78 0.45 -7.30
C ASP A 65 4.71 -0.74 -7.58
N LEU A 66 5.31 -0.82 -8.78
CA LEU A 66 6.27 -1.86 -9.12
C LEU A 66 7.47 -1.84 -8.16
N LYS A 67 7.99 -0.65 -7.87
CA LYS A 67 9.10 -0.48 -6.92
C LYS A 67 8.71 -0.98 -5.53
N ASP A 68 7.56 -0.55 -5.01
CA ASP A 68 7.08 -0.96 -3.69
C ASP A 68 6.87 -2.49 -3.61
N VAL A 69 6.36 -3.11 -4.68
CA VAL A 69 6.23 -4.58 -4.79
C VAL A 69 7.60 -5.24 -4.72
N VAL A 70 8.57 -4.80 -5.53
CA VAL A 70 9.91 -5.39 -5.60
C VAL A 70 10.72 -5.21 -4.31
N GLU A 71 10.56 -4.07 -3.63
CA GLU A 71 11.35 -3.71 -2.44
C GLU A 71 10.73 -4.21 -1.12
N SER A 72 9.46 -4.62 -1.12
CA SER A 72 8.80 -5.22 0.04
C SER A 72 9.33 -6.63 0.37
N ASP A 73 9.23 -7.04 1.64
CA ASP A 73 9.58 -8.41 2.04
C ASP A 73 8.51 -9.44 1.61
N ALA A 74 7.26 -9.01 1.42
CA ALA A 74 6.16 -9.85 0.96
C ALA A 74 4.99 -9.04 0.38
N ILE A 75 4.15 -9.70 -0.40
CA ILE A 75 2.87 -9.16 -0.88
C ILE A 75 1.75 -9.74 -0.04
N PHE A 76 0.87 -8.89 0.49
CA PHE A 76 -0.39 -9.30 1.09
C PHE A 76 -1.54 -8.83 0.18
N ALA A 77 -2.19 -9.78 -0.49
CA ALA A 77 -3.28 -9.48 -1.42
C ALA A 77 -4.64 -9.74 -0.77
N ILE A 78 -5.50 -8.72 -0.75
CA ILE A 78 -6.92 -8.88 -0.41
C ILE A 78 -7.67 -9.14 -1.71
N VAL A 79 -8.16 -10.38 -1.85
CA VAL A 79 -8.96 -10.83 -2.99
C VAL A 79 -10.39 -11.06 -2.55
N ASN A 80 -11.32 -10.82 -3.47
CA ASN A 80 -12.77 -10.86 -3.29
C ASN A 80 -13.40 -11.98 -4.12
#